data_AF-A0A3D3G1D3-F1
#
_entry.id   AF-A0A3D3G1D3-F1
#
_cell.length_a   1.000
_cell.length_b   1.000
_cell.length_c   1.000
_cell.angle_alpha   90.00
_cell.angle_beta   90.00
_cell.angle_gamma   90.00
#
_symmetry.space_group_name_H-M   'P 1'
#
loop_
_entity.id
_entity.type
_entity.pdbx_description
1 polymer ?
#
loop_
_entity_poly.entity_id
_entity_poly.type
_entity_poly.pdbx_seq_one_letter_code
_entity_poly.pdbx_strand_id
1 'polypeptide(L)'
;EELDPVQAFQIRILLIHQYRRILLKDPNLPFELLPTDWLSLIARNLSTNLYQAVFAAGDEFFLETARTAEGLMPPAHPQFYKRFGGLKQPELTF
;
A
#
# COMPACT_ATOMS: atom_id res chain seq x y z
N GLU A 1 -12.02 -10.57 12.04
CA GLU A 1 -12.93 -9.41 12.05
C GLU A 1 -12.72 -8.69 10.74
N GLU A 2 -13.80 -8.41 10.01
CA GLU A 2 -13.73 -7.72 8.72
C GLU A 2 -13.53 -6.22 8.99
N LEU A 3 -12.57 -5.60 8.30
CA LEU A 3 -12.24 -4.18 8.50
C LEU A 3 -13.28 -3.31 7.81
N ASP A 4 -13.72 -2.24 8.46
CA ASP A 4 -14.56 -1.22 7.82
C ASP A 4 -13.86 -0.65 6.57
N PRO A 5 -14.50 -0.67 5.38
CA PRO A 5 -13.88 -0.22 4.14
C PRO A 5 -13.37 1.23 4.17
N VAL A 6 -14.10 2.14 4.83
CA VAL A 6 -13.68 3.55 4.98
C VAL A 6 -12.41 3.64 5.82
N GLN A 7 -12.40 2.96 6.97
CA GLN A 7 -11.23 2.89 7.83
C GLN A 7 -10.03 2.24 7.12
N ALA A 8 -10.24 1.16 6.38
CA ALA A 8 -9.18 0.51 5.60
C ALA A 8 -8.57 1.48 4.56
N PHE A 9 -9.41 2.25 3.86
CA PHE A 9 -8.96 3.29 2.94
C PHE A 9 -8.14 4.39 3.64
N GLN A 10 -8.59 4.88 4.79
CA GLN A 10 -7.87 5.87 5.59
C GLN A 10 -6.50 5.36 6.06
N ILE A 11 -6.46 4.14 6.60
CA ILE A 11 -5.21 3.49 7.02
C ILE A 11 -4.26 3.35 5.84
N ARG A 12 -4.75 2.92 4.67
CA ARG A 12 -3.93 2.78 3.45
C ARG A 12 -3.26 4.09 3.07
N ILE A 13 -3.98 5.21 3.14
CA ILE A 13 -3.43 6.55 2.85
C ILE A 13 -2.35 6.91 3.87
N LEU A 14 -2.66 6.84 5.16
CA LEU A 14 -1.74 7.23 6.24
C LEU A 14 -0.47 6.38 6.22
N LEU A 15 -0.62 5.06 6.00
CA LEU A 15 0.48 4.12 5.88
C LEU A 15 1.43 4.51 4.75
N ILE A 16 0.90 4.70 3.53
CA ILE A 16 1.73 5.07 2.37
C ILE A 16 2.37 6.44 2.56
N HIS A 17 1.64 7.39 3.14
CA HIS A 17 2.18 8.72 3.43
C HIS A 17 3.37 8.63 4.39
N GLN A 18 3.23 7.90 5.50
CA GLN A 18 4.29 7.76 6.48
C GLN A 18 5.47 6.94 5.95
N TYR A 19 5.22 5.86 5.22
CA TYR A 19 6.27 5.04 4.63
C TYR A 19 7.10 5.82 3.60
N ARG A 20 6.47 6.65 2.77
CA ARG A 20 7.20 7.54 1.83
C ARG A 20 8.12 8.51 2.56
N ARG A 21 7.71 9.06 3.71
CA ARG A 21 8.57 9.94 4.52
C ARG A 21 9.79 9.22 5.09
N ILE A 22 9.66 7.94 5.44
CA ILE A 22 10.79 7.10 5.86
C ILE A 22 11.75 6.90 4.68
N LEU A 23 11.23 6.53 3.51
CA LEU A 23 12.04 6.30 2.31
C LEU A 23 12.82 7.55 1.86
N LEU A 24 12.27 8.75 2.04
CA LEU A 24 13.00 9.99 1.74
C LEU A 24 14.22 10.21 2.64
N LYS A 25 14.28 9.54 3.80
CA LYS A 25 15.42 9.56 4.72
C LYS A 25 16.33 8.34 4.55
N ASP A 26 15.93 7.37 3.73
CA ASP A 26 16.73 6.18 3.47
C ASP A 26 17.88 6.54 2.53
N PRO A 27 19.15 6.34 2.93
CA PRO A 27 20.29 6.72 2.11
C PRO A 27 20.50 5.77 0.90
N ASN A 28 19.72 4.70 0.80
CA ASN A 28 19.80 3.69 -0.28
C ASN A 28 21.22 3.14 -0.47
N LEU A 29 21.93 2.92 0.64
CA LEU A 29 23.26 2.33 0.67
C LEU A 29 23.17 0.79 0.71
N PRO A 30 24.19 0.09 0.18
CA PRO A 30 24.41 -1.33 0.47
C PRO A 30 24.30 -1.63 1.96
N PHE A 31 23.74 -2.80 2.30
CA PHE A 31 23.44 -3.16 3.69
C PHE A 31 24.69 -3.19 4.59
N GLU A 32 25.84 -3.55 4.02
CA GLU A 32 27.16 -3.52 4.68
C GLU A 32 27.64 -2.11 5.09
N LEU A 33 27.07 -1.05 4.52
CA LEU A 33 27.42 0.35 4.82
C LEU A 33 26.40 1.03 5.74
N LEU A 34 25.33 0.32 6.12
CA LEU A 34 24.31 0.85 7.02
C LEU A 34 24.70 0.64 8.49
N PRO A 35 24.24 1.51 9.40
CA PRO A 35 24.31 1.26 10.84
C PRO A 35 23.66 -0.08 11.19
N THR A 36 24.19 -0.77 12.21
CA THR A 36 23.72 -2.09 12.62
C THR A 36 22.26 -2.09 13.11
N ASP A 37 21.77 -0.95 13.58
CA ASP A 37 20.42 -0.71 14.07
C ASP A 37 19.49 -0.08 13.01
N TRP A 38 19.89 -0.06 11.74
CA TRP A 38 19.10 0.56 10.69
C TRP A 38 17.77 -0.19 10.45
N LEU A 39 16.65 0.52 10.66
CA LEU A 39 15.32 -0.10 10.72
C LEU A 39 14.64 -0.31 9.35
N SER A 40 15.34 -0.13 8.22
CA SER A 40 14.69 -0.14 6.89
C SER A 40 13.93 -1.43 6.60
N LEU A 41 14.52 -2.58 6.90
CA LEU A 41 13.89 -3.88 6.69
C LEU A 41 12.64 -4.06 7.57
N ILE A 42 12.73 -3.64 8.84
CA ILE A 42 11.61 -3.73 9.80
C ILE A 42 10.47 -2.83 9.34
N ALA A 43 10.77 -1.58 8.97
CA ALA A 43 9.80 -0.63 8.46
C ALA A 43 9.13 -1.13 7.16
N ARG A 44 9.91 -1.72 6.25
CA ARG A 44 9.40 -2.33 5.01
C ARG A 44 8.46 -3.50 5.31
N ASN A 45 8.86 -4.43 6.18
CA ASN A 45 8.06 -5.61 6.51
C ASN A 45 6.75 -5.23 7.20
N LEU A 46 6.79 -4.31 8.17
CA LEU A 46 5.60 -3.78 8.81
C LEU A 46 4.67 -3.12 7.80
N SER A 47 5.23 -2.30 6.90
CA SER A 47 4.45 -1.62 5.87
C SER A 47 3.82 -2.59 4.88
N THR A 48 4.53 -3.64 4.46
CA THR A 48 3.99 -4.72 3.62
C THR A 48 2.80 -5.38 4.30
N ASN A 49 2.95 -5.80 5.56
CA ASN A 49 1.92 -6.53 6.29
C ASN A 49 0.65 -5.69 6.46
N LEU A 50 0.81 -4.43 6.88
CA LEU A 50 -0.31 -3.51 7.05
C LEU A 50 -0.98 -3.20 5.71
N TYR A 51 -0.20 -2.95 4.65
CA TYR A 51 -0.75 -2.65 3.33
C TYR A 51 -1.58 -3.81 2.79
N GLN A 52 -1.08 -5.04 2.91
CA GLN A 52 -1.81 -6.24 2.48
C GLN A 52 -3.11 -6.44 3.27
N ALA A 53 -3.11 -6.16 4.58
CA ALA A 53 -4.29 -6.31 5.42
C ALA A 53 -5.42 -5.33 5.06
N VAL A 54 -5.09 -4.09 4.67
CA VAL A 54 -6.09 -3.05 4.38
C VAL A 54 -6.37 -2.87 2.88
N PHE A 55 -5.64 -3.58 2.02
CA PHE A 55 -5.69 -3.35 0.57
C PHE A 55 -7.08 -3.60 0.01
N ALA A 56 -7.65 -4.80 0.20
CA ALA A 56 -8.89 -5.20 -0.47
C ALA A 56 -10.07 -4.28 -0.13
N ALA A 57 -10.42 -4.16 1.15
CA ALA A 57 -11.53 -3.31 1.61
C ALA A 57 -11.30 -1.81 1.28
N GLY A 58 -10.05 -1.32 1.39
CA GLY A 58 -9.73 0.05 1.03
C GLY A 58 -9.76 0.32 -0.48
N ASP A 59 -9.55 -0.70 -1.33
CA ASP A 59 -9.63 -0.57 -2.78
C ASP A 59 -11.08 -0.64 -3.27
N GLU A 60 -11.90 -1.50 -2.68
CA GLU A 60 -13.34 -1.56 -2.90
C GLU A 60 -13.99 -0.20 -2.63
N PHE A 61 -13.79 0.37 -1.43
CA PHE A 61 -14.31 1.70 -1.10
C PHE A 61 -13.84 2.77 -2.09
N PHE A 62 -12.58 2.71 -2.52
CA PHE A 62 -12.04 3.66 -3.49
C PHE A 62 -12.73 3.54 -4.85
N LEU A 63 -12.89 2.32 -5.38
CA LEU A 63 -13.52 2.10 -6.68
C LEU A 63 -15.02 2.47 -6.65
N GLU A 64 -15.69 2.23 -5.53
CA GLU A 64 -17.09 2.62 -5.34
C GLU A 64 -17.28 4.14 -5.22
N THR A 65 -16.33 4.86 -4.60
CA THR A 65 -16.49 6.28 -4.26
C THR A 65 -15.85 7.22 -5.28
N ALA A 66 -14.65 6.89 -5.76
CA ALA A 66 -13.87 7.80 -6.59
C ALA A 66 -14.44 7.88 -8.01
N ARG A 67 -14.39 9.09 -8.60
CA ARG A 67 -14.88 9.38 -9.95
C ARG A 67 -13.87 10.23 -10.70
N THR A 68 -13.77 10.03 -12.00
CA THR A 68 -13.15 10.98 -12.94
C THR A 68 -14.21 11.91 -13.51
N ALA A 69 -13.80 12.89 -14.32
CA ALA A 69 -14.76 13.75 -15.03
C ALA A 69 -15.66 12.96 -16.00
N GLU A 70 -15.19 11.80 -16.45
CA GLU A 70 -15.83 10.90 -17.39
C GLU A 70 -16.61 9.75 -16.71
N GLY A 71 -16.59 9.65 -15.37
CA GLY A 71 -17.37 8.66 -14.62
C GLY A 71 -16.54 7.79 -13.67
N LEU A 72 -16.64 6.47 -13.79
CA LEU A 72 -15.96 5.52 -12.91
C LEU A 72 -14.43 5.57 -13.08
N MET A 73 -13.70 5.16 -12.05
CA MET A 73 -12.25 5.04 -12.13
C MET A 73 -11.83 4.00 -13.18
N PRO A 74 -10.83 4.28 -14.03
CA PRO A 74 -10.25 3.27 -14.91
C PRO A 74 -9.55 2.16 -14.10
N PRO A 75 -9.34 0.98 -14.70
CA PRO A 75 -8.59 -0.08 -14.04
C PRO A 75 -7.17 0.39 -13.67
N ALA A 76 -6.68 -0.07 -12.52
CA ALA A 76 -5.33 0.24 -12.08
C ALA A 76 -4.28 -0.34 -13.04
N HIS A 77 -3.22 0.44 -13.31
CA HIS A 77 -2.09 -0.02 -14.11
C HIS A 77 -1.45 -1.28 -13.50
N PRO A 78 -1.01 -2.29 -14.29
CA PRO A 78 -0.51 -3.58 -13.77
C PRO A 78 0.59 -3.47 -12.70
N GLN A 79 1.44 -2.45 -12.79
CA GLN A 79 2.48 -2.16 -11.81
C GLN A 79 1.94 -1.94 -10.38
N PHE A 80 0.70 -1.52 -10.23
CA PHE A 80 0.04 -1.33 -8.94
C PHE A 80 -0.01 -2.64 -8.14
N TYR A 81 -0.32 -3.75 -8.79
CA TYR A 81 -0.42 -5.07 -8.16
C TYR A 81 0.94 -5.67 -7.80
N LYS A 82 2.05 -5.09 -8.26
CA LYS A 82 3.42 -5.50 -7.88
C LYS A 82 3.91 -4.86 -6.58
N ARG A 83 3.11 -3.98 -5.96
CA ARG A 83 3.49 -3.30 -4.71
C ARG A 83 3.75 -4.33 -3.60
N PHE A 84 4.78 -4.05 -2.80
CA PHE A 84 5.19 -4.87 -1.66
C PHE A 84 5.39 -6.36 -1.98
N GLY A 85 5.92 -6.67 -3.17
CA GLY A 85 6.19 -8.03 -3.60
C GLY A 85 5.00 -8.76 -4.22
N GLY A 86 3.86 -8.08 -4.39
CA GLY A 86 2.65 -8.65 -4.98
C GLY A 86 1.44 -8.46 -4.06
N LEU A 87 0.34 -7.99 -4.64
CA LEU A 87 -0.95 -7.94 -3.96
C LEU A 87 -1.74 -9.20 -4.31
N LYS A 88 -2.34 -9.83 -3.30
CA LYS A 88 -3.36 -10.86 -3.54
C LYS A 88 -4.55 -10.16 -4.17
N GLN A 89 -4.76 -10.35 -5.47
CA GLN A 89 -5.96 -9.85 -6.12
C GLN A 89 -7.15 -10.61 -5.52
N PRO A 90 -8.22 -9.92 -5.08
CA PRO A 90 -9.50 -10.60 -4.94
C PRO A 90 -9.86 -11.11 -6.34
N GLU A 91 -10.30 -12.36 -6.46
CA GLU A 91 -10.74 -12.94 -7.72
C GLU A 91 -11.85 -12.04 -8.30
N LEU A 92 -11.52 -11.26 -9.33
CA LEU A 92 -12.51 -10.48 -10.07
C LEU A 92 -13.38 -11.49 -10.83
N THR A 93 -14.54 -11.82 -10.27
CA THR A 93 -15.58 -12.54 -11.00
C THR A 93 -16.18 -11.54 -11.98
N PHE A 94 -15.91 -11.74 -13.28
CA PHE A 94 -16.55 -11.01 -14.37
C PHE A 94 -17.95 -11.53 -14.63
#